data_AF-K1TS73-F1
#
_entry.id   AF-K1TS73-F1
#
_cell.length_a   1.000
_cell.length_b   1.000
_cell.length_c   1.000
_cell.angle_alpha   90.00
_cell.angle_beta   90.00
_cell.angle_gamma   90.00
#
_symmetry.space_group_name_H-M   'P 1'
#
loop_
_entity.id
_entity.type
_entity.pdbx_description
1 polymer ?
#
loop_
_entity_poly.entity_id
_entity_poly.type
_entity_poly.pdbx_seq_one_letter_code
_entity_poly.pdbx_strand_id
1 'polypeptide(L)' 'MGEMTMKQNKEKFDFKAFGQAIKAARKAKGISRNQLADTLNIAPRYIASIENSGQHPSLQILYELVTLL' A
#
# COMPACT_ATOMS: atom_id res chain seq x y z
N MET A 1 8.57 20.15 -37.72
CA MET A 1 8.89 18.83 -37.14
C MET A 1 8.15 18.73 -35.83
N GLY A 2 7.09 17.93 -35.74
CA GLY A 2 6.30 17.78 -34.51
C GLY A 2 6.98 16.82 -33.54
N GLU A 3 7.02 17.18 -32.26
CA GLU A 3 7.55 16.31 -31.20
C GLU A 3 6.72 15.03 -31.11
N MET A 4 7.33 13.89 -31.46
CA MET A 4 6.81 12.58 -31.10
C MET A 4 7.03 12.37 -29.60
N THR A 5 6.03 12.70 -28.80
CA THR A 5 5.97 12.28 -27.40
C THR A 5 5.79 10.76 -27.36
N MET A 6 6.88 10.01 -27.16
CA MET A 6 6.79 8.60 -26.84
C MET A 6 6.04 8.47 -25.51
N LYS A 7 4.79 7.98 -25.56
CA LYS A 7 4.08 7.51 -24.36
C LYS A 7 4.86 6.32 -23.81
N GLN A 8 5.65 6.55 -22.79
CA GLN A 8 6.20 5.51 -21.95
C GLN A 8 5.02 4.68 -21.44
N ASN A 9 4.89 3.44 -21.92
CA ASN A 9 3.91 2.49 -21.44
C ASN A 9 4.39 2.04 -20.06
N LYS A 10 4.17 2.88 -19.04
CA LYS A 10 4.54 2.57 -17.66
C LYS A 10 3.60 1.47 -17.19
N GLU A 11 4.05 0.22 -17.31
CA GLU A 11 3.36 -0.89 -16.67
C GLU A 11 3.15 -0.55 -15.20
N LYS A 12 1.90 -0.66 -14.75
CA LYS A 12 1.53 -0.35 -13.39
C LYS A 12 2.11 -1.44 -12.50
N PHE A 13 3.02 -1.07 -11.60
CA PHE A 13 3.60 -1.99 -10.64
C PHE A 13 2.50 -2.74 -9.86
N ASP A 14 2.64 -4.06 -9.73
CA ASP A 14 1.71 -4.89 -8.97
C ASP A 14 2.07 -4.88 -7.47
N PHE A 15 1.26 -4.18 -6.68
CA PHE A 15 1.44 -4.07 -5.23
C PHE A 15 0.88 -5.26 -4.43
N LYS A 16 0.38 -6.33 -5.06
CA LYS A 16 -0.17 -7.49 -4.31
C LYS A 16 0.84 -8.13 -3.38
N ALA A 17 2.07 -8.34 -3.84
CA ALA A 17 3.13 -8.93 -3.01
C ALA A 17 3.45 -8.04 -1.79
N PHE A 18 3.55 -6.73 -2.01
CA PHE A 18 3.68 -5.74 -0.94
C PHE A 18 2.52 -5.81 0.06
N GLY A 19 1.27 -5.85 -0.44
CA GLY A 19 0.08 -6.01 0.39
C GLY A 19 0.11 -7.25 1.28
N GLN A 20 0.56 -8.39 0.76
CA GLN A 20 0.72 -9.62 1.55
C GLN A 20 1.82 -9.48 2.61
N ALA A 21 2.93 -8.81 2.30
CA ALA A 21 4.00 -8.54 3.27
C ALA A 21 3.49 -7.67 4.44
N ILE A 22 2.75 -6.61 4.15
CA ILE A 22 2.10 -5.75 5.16
C ILE A 22 1.14 -6.57 6.04
N LYS A 23 0.31 -7.42 5.42
CA LYS A 23 -0.62 -8.30 6.14
C LYS A 23 0.09 -9.26 7.07
N ALA A 24 1.21 -9.83 6.63
CA ALA A 24 2.03 -10.75 7.43
C ALA A 24 2.67 -10.03 8.61
N ALA A 25 3.32 -8.89 8.38
CA ALA A 25 3.96 -8.10 9.42
C ALA A 25 2.96 -7.61 10.48
N ARG A 26 1.79 -7.11 10.06
CA ARG A 26 0.70 -6.74 10.98
C ARG A 26 0.25 -7.91 11.86
N LYS A 27 0.06 -9.09 11.26
CA LYS A 27 -0.31 -10.31 12.01
C LYS A 27 0.80 -10.74 12.98
N ALA A 28 2.06 -10.65 12.58
CA ALA A 28 3.20 -10.96 13.45
C ALA A 28 3.27 -10.03 14.68
N LYS A 29 2.88 -8.76 14.54
CA LYS A 29 2.71 -7.83 15.66
C LYS A 29 1.45 -8.04 16.49
N GLY A 30 0.53 -8.93 16.07
CA GLY A 30 -0.70 -9.23 16.80
C GLY A 30 -1.75 -8.11 16.77
N ILE A 31 -1.61 -7.10 15.90
CA ILE A 31 -2.55 -5.97 15.83
C ILE A 31 -3.62 -6.19 14.75
N SER A 32 -4.83 -5.70 14.99
CA SER A 32 -5.93 -5.70 14.02
C SER A 32 -5.78 -4.63 12.94
N ARG A 33 -6.54 -4.73 11.85
CA ARG A 33 -6.58 -3.67 10.83
C ARG A 33 -7.12 -2.36 11.38
N ASN A 34 -8.07 -2.41 12.30
CA ASN A 34 -8.65 -1.22 12.92
C ASN A 34 -7.58 -0.50 13.75
N GLN A 35 -6.86 -1.20 14.62
CA GLN A 35 -5.77 -0.62 15.41
C GLN A 35 -4.67 0.02 14.55
N LEU A 36 -4.29 -0.64 13.44
CA LEU A 36 -3.32 -0.06 12.51
C LEU A 36 -3.89 1.19 11.82
N ALA A 37 -5.13 1.13 11.37
CA ALA A 37 -5.79 2.24 10.69
C ALA A 37 -6.01 3.45 11.61
N ASP A 38 -6.36 3.21 12.88
CA ASP A 38 -6.50 4.23 13.92
C ASP A 38 -5.15 4.92 14.18
N THR A 39 -4.05 4.14 14.25
CA THR A 39 -2.68 4.67 14.41
C THR A 39 -2.27 5.58 13.25
N LEU A 40 -2.67 5.22 12.04
CA LEU A 40 -2.38 5.93 10.79
C LEU A 40 -3.40 7.03 10.46
N ASN A 41 -4.44 7.20 11.29
CA ASN A 41 -5.58 8.10 11.05
C ASN A 41 -6.21 7.93 9.65
N ILE A 42 -6.47 6.68 9.25
CA ILE A 42 -7.10 6.32 7.98
C ILE A 42 -8.25 5.33 8.18
N ALA A 43 -9.07 5.13 7.15
CA ALA A 43 -10.16 4.18 7.22
C ALA A 43 -9.64 2.71 7.18
N PRO A 44 -10.13 1.80 8.04
CA PRO A 44 -9.70 0.39 8.04
C PRO A 44 -9.87 -0.34 6.70
N ARG A 45 -10.86 0.07 5.90
CA ARG A 45 -11.06 -0.45 4.52
C ARG A 45 -9.86 -0.22 3.62
N TYR A 46 -9.09 0.83 3.85
CA TYR A 46 -7.91 1.14 3.05
C TYR A 46 -6.78 0.15 3.34
N ILE A 47 -6.54 -0.16 4.61
CA ILE A 47 -5.64 -1.26 5.02
C ILE A 47 -6.07 -2.58 4.37
N ALA A 48 -7.36 -2.92 4.41
CA ALA A 48 -7.86 -4.14 3.77
C ALA A 48 -7.62 -4.15 2.25
N SER A 49 -7.74 -3.01 1.58
CA SER A 49 -7.54 -2.89 0.14
C SER A 49 -6.06 -2.96 -0.25
N ILE A 50 -5.16 -2.40 0.55
CA ILE A 50 -3.71 -2.57 0.41
C ILE A 50 -3.36 -4.05 0.58
N GLU A 51 -3.81 -4.67 1.68
CA GLU A 51 -3.44 -6.04 2.05
C GLU A 51 -3.98 -7.12 1.10
N ASN A 52 -5.17 -6.94 0.53
CA ASN A 52 -5.83 -8.00 -0.25
C ASN A 52 -5.87 -7.72 -1.76
N SER A 53 -5.98 -6.44 -2.16
CA SER A 53 -6.20 -6.07 -3.55
C SER A 53 -4.96 -5.45 -4.21
N GLY A 54 -3.88 -5.20 -3.45
CA GLY A 54 -2.70 -4.49 -3.95
C GLY A 54 -3.01 -3.04 -4.30
N GLN A 55 -3.89 -2.39 -3.55
CA GLN A 55 -4.13 -0.96 -3.75
C GLN A 55 -2.84 -0.18 -3.47
N HIS A 56 -2.46 0.71 -4.40
CA HIS A 56 -1.26 1.54 -4.27
C HIS A 56 -1.45 2.54 -3.12
N PRO A 57 -0.62 2.48 -2.06
CA PRO A 57 -0.61 3.50 -1.01
C PRO A 57 -0.07 4.85 -1.52
N SER A 58 -0.39 5.95 -0.85
CA SER A 58 0.41 7.18 -1.01
C SER A 58 1.82 6.97 -0.47
N LEU A 59 2.77 7.82 -0.87
CA LEU A 59 4.15 7.72 -0.38
C LEU A 59 4.24 7.83 1.15
N GLN A 60 3.44 8.71 1.75
CA GLN A 60 3.36 8.85 3.21
C GLN A 60 2.91 7.54 3.86
N ILE A 61 1.80 6.97 3.40
CA ILE A 61 1.25 5.72 3.97
C ILE A 61 2.23 4.56 3.75
N LEU A 62 2.95 4.53 2.62
CA LEU A 62 4.00 3.55 2.39
C LEU A 62 5.10 3.63 3.46
N TYR A 63 5.63 4.83 3.73
CA TYR A 63 6.65 5.02 4.75
C TYR A 63 6.15 4.67 6.15
N GLU A 64 4.94 5.10 6.51
CA GLU A 64 4.37 4.80 7.82
C GLU A 64 4.13 3.30 7.99
N LEU A 65 3.63 2.59 6.97
CA LEU A 65 3.46 1.14 7.00
C LEU A 65 4.79 0.40 7.20
N VAL A 66 5.83 0.78 6.45
CA VAL A 66 7.15 0.14 6.54
C VAL A 66 7.85 0.46 7.87
N THR A 67 7.56 1.62 8.46
CA THR A 67 8.13 2.03 9.75
C THR A 67 7.42 1.35 10.92
N LEU A 68 6.09 1.22 10.84
CA LEU A 68 5.26 0.70 11.92
C LEU A 68 5.12 -0.82 11.94
N LEU A 69 5.40 -1.54 10.85
CA LEU A 69 5.21 -2.99 10.73
C LEU A 69 6.53 -3.72 10.53
#